data_AF-A0A1F9Z527-F1
#
_entry.id   AF-A0A1F9Z527-F1
#
_cell.length_a   1.000
_cell.length_b   1.000
_cell.length_c   1.000
_cell.angle_alpha   90.00
_cell.angle_beta   90.00
_cell.angle_gamma   90.00
#
_symmetry.space_group_name_H-M   'P 1'
#
loop_
_entity.id
_entity.type
_entity.pdbx_description
1 polymer ?
#
loop_
_entity_poly.entity_id
_entity_poly.type
_entity_poly.pdbx_seq_one_letter_code
_entity_poly.pdbx_strand_id
1 'polypeptide(L)'
;MHEESRAMSTPKPNGHGILKAARARHAEEAIGHSEGLVTVLRLTQTDMRPAEDTLKIAKDLFASQEYAKALETARRAEAIAITLDERHSGYQKSAKALRSCIEEIRRVGLPTEAFEAILGRAEEKAMAGIWENGVFVPNYLEARVLVEKAETDGRGILEHATAASNAIFLAELATEALADLPGGPDPRLFSEGAAGRLEAMLHDATRELALGNIERSMQIAKEIEERAGQLRREYIAAAHLLTATEGHLADLRGEGIATERLERHIEAAWASLARGLIEPGIDMARRLSKEAEALGGEYRAATTGIQDAEILYAQLTREGFHSYDAETAVRDARKALREGSYRRALDHLERANAAFVKRRNVRETLAKAIAETRARVQVLGEKRLPFLPDVQELLGRAEREFRDGNYSGSSEDLRIATLLLGQSGKPAGPNP
;
A
#
# COMPACT_ATOMS: atom_id res chain seq x y z
N MET A 1 -36.83 15.70 127.26
CA MET A 1 -36.61 14.31 126.80
C MET A 1 -37.07 14.21 125.37
N HIS A 2 -36.23 13.60 124.53
CA HIS A 2 -36.14 13.78 123.09
C HIS A 2 -37.36 13.31 122.29
N GLU A 3 -37.65 14.09 121.25
CA GLU A 3 -38.51 13.75 120.11
C GLU A 3 -37.97 12.53 119.34
N GLU A 4 -38.81 11.53 119.13
CA GLU A 4 -38.57 10.44 118.18
C GLU A 4 -38.89 10.93 116.76
N SER A 5 -37.82 11.16 115.98
CA SER A 5 -37.88 11.37 114.54
C SER A 5 -38.33 10.09 113.81
N ARG A 6 -39.56 10.11 113.30
CA ARG A 6 -40.12 9.08 112.42
C ARG A 6 -39.55 9.26 111.00
N ALA A 7 -38.58 8.42 110.63
CA ALA A 7 -38.05 8.37 109.28
C ALA A 7 -39.10 7.78 108.31
N MET A 8 -39.59 8.61 107.38
CA MET A 8 -40.35 8.20 106.21
C MET A 8 -39.42 7.45 105.24
N SER A 9 -39.61 6.14 105.08
CA SER A 9 -39.04 5.39 103.97
C SER A 9 -39.77 5.75 102.68
N THR A 10 -39.11 6.44 101.77
CA THR A 10 -39.58 6.64 100.40
C THR A 10 -39.43 5.33 99.60
N PRO A 11 -40.47 4.85 98.90
CA PRO A 11 -40.35 3.66 98.06
C PRO A 11 -39.54 4.00 96.79
N LYS A 12 -38.56 3.15 96.45
CA LYS A 12 -37.80 3.23 95.20
C LYS A 12 -38.74 3.11 93.99
N PRO A 13 -38.61 3.96 92.96
CA PRO A 13 -39.39 3.82 91.74
C PRO A 13 -38.97 2.56 90.96
N ASN A 14 -39.98 1.79 90.54
CA ASN A 14 -39.85 0.57 89.74
C ASN A 14 -39.14 0.85 88.39
N GLY A 15 -37.83 0.59 88.33
CA GLY A 15 -37.02 0.76 87.10
C GLY A 15 -37.47 -0.06 85.89
N HIS A 16 -38.31 -1.09 86.07
CA HIS A 16 -38.84 -1.91 84.97
C HIS A 16 -39.91 -1.18 84.13
N GLY A 17 -40.67 -0.24 84.72
CA GLY A 17 -41.69 0.53 84.01
C GLY A 17 -41.12 1.63 83.12
N ILE A 18 -40.05 2.30 83.59
CA ILE A 18 -39.35 3.37 82.86
C ILE A 18 -38.66 2.82 81.61
N LEU A 19 -38.04 1.64 81.71
CA LEU A 19 -37.38 0.98 80.58
C LEU A 19 -38.39 0.47 79.53
N LYS A 20 -39.57 -0.03 79.95
CA LYS A 20 -40.64 -0.43 79.02
C LYS A 20 -41.25 0.77 78.30
N ALA A 21 -41.45 1.88 79.01
CA ALA A 21 -41.97 3.14 78.43
C ALA A 21 -40.96 3.78 77.45
N ALA A 22 -39.67 3.77 77.76
CA ALA A 22 -38.63 4.26 76.87
C ALA A 22 -38.52 3.41 75.58
N ARG A 23 -38.58 2.08 75.70
CA ARG A 23 -38.58 1.18 74.54
C ARG A 23 -39.82 1.36 73.65
N ALA A 24 -40.98 1.60 74.24
CA ALA A 24 -42.20 1.89 73.50
C ALA A 24 -42.08 3.20 72.70
N ARG A 25 -41.60 4.29 73.33
CA ARG A 25 -41.38 5.57 72.63
C ARG A 25 -40.40 5.45 71.47
N HIS A 26 -39.27 4.78 71.67
CA HIS A 26 -38.29 4.59 70.58
C HIS A 26 -38.83 3.75 69.43
N ALA A 27 -39.65 2.72 69.72
CA ALA A 27 -40.28 1.92 68.67
C ALA A 27 -41.33 2.74 67.90
N GLU A 28 -42.13 3.56 68.59
CA GLU A 28 -43.12 4.45 67.99
C GLU A 28 -42.47 5.53 67.10
N GLU A 29 -41.40 6.17 67.59
CA GLU A 29 -40.61 7.12 66.81
C GLU A 29 -40.01 6.49 65.55
N ALA A 30 -39.45 5.27 65.67
CA ALA A 30 -38.87 4.55 64.53
C ALA A 30 -39.92 4.15 63.47
N ILE A 31 -41.11 3.73 63.91
CA ILE A 31 -42.23 3.41 63.01
C ILE A 31 -42.70 4.69 62.29
N GLY A 32 -42.90 5.78 63.03
CA GLY A 32 -43.32 7.06 62.45
C GLY A 32 -42.30 7.64 61.47
N HIS A 33 -41.00 7.51 61.77
CA HIS A 33 -39.93 7.91 60.85
C HIS A 33 -39.93 7.06 59.57
N SER A 34 -40.02 5.74 59.71
CA SER A 34 -40.06 4.79 58.59
C SER A 34 -41.29 5.01 57.70
N GLU A 35 -42.45 5.30 58.29
CA GLU A 35 -43.67 5.67 57.56
C GLU A 35 -43.49 6.96 56.75
N GLY A 36 -42.94 8.00 57.38
CA GLY A 36 -42.67 9.27 56.71
C GLY A 36 -41.74 9.06 55.51
N LEU A 37 -40.66 8.30 55.70
CA LEU A 37 -39.70 7.99 54.65
C LEU A 37 -40.33 7.21 53.49
N VAL A 38 -41.02 6.11 53.77
CA VAL A 38 -41.69 5.29 52.73
C VAL A 38 -42.71 6.12 51.95
N THR A 39 -43.42 7.03 52.62
CA THR A 39 -44.39 7.92 51.97
C THR A 39 -43.72 8.92 51.03
N VAL A 40 -42.58 9.49 51.42
CA VAL A 40 -41.79 10.40 50.57
C VAL A 40 -41.23 9.64 49.37
N LEU A 41 -40.63 8.48 49.60
CA LEU A 41 -39.98 7.71 48.55
C LEU A 41 -40.97 7.03 47.59
N ARG A 42 -42.23 6.83 47.96
CA ARG A 42 -43.30 6.44 47.01
C ARG A 42 -43.44 7.41 45.83
N LEU A 43 -43.04 8.67 45.99
CA LEU A 43 -43.09 9.68 44.92
C LEU A 43 -42.05 9.41 43.82
N THR A 44 -41.03 8.56 44.05
CA THR A 44 -39.94 8.29 43.10
C THR A 44 -40.22 7.13 42.12
N GLN A 45 -41.48 6.64 42.06
CA GLN A 45 -41.93 5.49 41.25
C GLN A 45 -41.26 4.15 41.61
N THR A 46 -40.47 4.09 42.67
CA THR A 46 -39.89 2.86 43.21
C THR A 46 -40.98 1.97 43.81
N ASP A 47 -40.91 0.66 43.59
CA ASP A 47 -41.84 -0.29 44.21
C ASP A 47 -41.53 -0.47 45.70
N MET A 48 -42.29 0.23 46.54
CA MET A 48 -42.11 0.25 48.00
C MET A 48 -42.91 -0.80 48.77
N ARG A 49 -43.66 -1.66 48.09
CA ARG A 49 -44.42 -2.76 48.72
C ARG A 49 -43.59 -3.59 49.72
N PRO A 50 -42.31 -3.95 49.43
CA PRO A 50 -41.51 -4.72 50.39
C PRO A 50 -41.21 -3.98 51.71
N ALA A 51 -40.99 -2.67 51.64
CA ALA A 51 -40.78 -1.83 52.82
C ALA A 51 -42.09 -1.63 53.59
N GLU A 52 -43.21 -1.47 52.89
CA GLU A 52 -44.55 -1.33 53.48
C GLU A 52 -45.00 -2.60 54.21
N ASP A 53 -44.78 -3.77 53.62
CA ASP A 53 -45.11 -5.06 54.22
C ASP A 53 -44.27 -5.27 55.51
N THR A 54 -42.99 -4.92 55.46
CA THR A 54 -42.10 -4.98 56.64
C THR A 54 -42.54 -3.99 57.73
N LEU A 55 -42.98 -2.78 57.34
CA LEU A 55 -43.49 -1.76 58.25
C LEU A 55 -44.82 -2.18 58.90
N LYS A 56 -45.68 -2.88 58.16
CA LYS A 56 -46.91 -3.46 58.69
C LYS A 56 -46.61 -4.49 59.77
N ILE A 57 -45.64 -5.37 59.54
CA ILE A 57 -45.17 -6.34 60.56
C ILE A 57 -44.63 -5.62 61.80
N ALA A 58 -43.89 -4.51 61.63
CA ALA A 58 -43.40 -3.71 62.75
C ALA A 58 -44.55 -3.14 63.62
N LYS A 59 -45.63 -2.67 62.99
CA LYS A 59 -46.84 -2.19 63.68
C LYS A 59 -47.56 -3.31 64.42
N ASP A 60 -47.68 -4.48 63.81
CA ASP A 60 -48.32 -5.65 64.44
C ASP A 60 -47.54 -6.14 65.67
N LEU A 61 -46.19 -6.11 65.60
CA LEU A 61 -45.31 -6.38 66.74
C LEU A 61 -45.41 -5.32 67.84
N PHE A 62 -45.57 -4.05 67.45
CA PHE A 62 -45.81 -2.95 68.39
C PHE A 62 -47.14 -3.12 69.13
N ALA A 63 -48.22 -3.46 68.41
CA ALA A 63 -49.53 -3.76 68.99
C ALA A 63 -49.48 -4.95 69.96
N SER A 64 -48.61 -5.92 69.69
CA SER A 64 -48.35 -7.09 70.55
C SER A 64 -47.42 -6.80 71.75
N GLN A 65 -47.02 -5.55 71.95
CA GLN A 65 -46.08 -5.08 72.99
C GLN A 65 -44.66 -5.65 72.89
N GLU A 66 -44.26 -6.20 71.74
CA GLU A 66 -42.91 -6.71 71.47
C GLU A 66 -41.99 -5.57 70.98
N TYR A 67 -41.87 -4.50 71.77
CA TYR A 67 -41.26 -3.22 71.36
C TYR A 67 -39.82 -3.31 70.83
N ALA A 68 -39.01 -4.24 71.34
CA ALA A 68 -37.65 -4.42 70.85
C ALA A 68 -37.61 -4.95 69.40
N LYS A 69 -38.45 -5.95 69.09
CA LYS A 69 -38.56 -6.50 67.73
C LYS A 69 -39.29 -5.54 66.78
N ALA A 70 -40.27 -4.78 67.29
CA ALA A 70 -40.92 -3.73 66.52
C ALA A 70 -39.92 -2.65 66.08
N LEU A 71 -39.04 -2.19 66.98
CA LEU A 71 -37.96 -1.25 66.68
C LEU A 71 -37.00 -1.80 65.60
N GLU A 72 -36.53 -3.05 65.76
CA GLU A 72 -35.64 -3.68 64.78
C GLU A 72 -36.30 -3.84 63.41
N THR A 73 -37.58 -4.23 63.39
CA THR A 73 -38.34 -4.42 62.15
C THR A 73 -38.64 -3.08 61.46
N ALA A 74 -38.91 -2.02 62.22
CA ALA A 74 -39.07 -0.66 61.68
C ALA A 74 -37.78 -0.16 61.03
N ARG A 75 -36.63 -0.26 61.72
CA ARG A 75 -35.32 0.09 61.15
C ARG A 75 -34.98 -0.73 59.91
N ARG A 76 -35.43 -1.99 59.88
CA ARG A 76 -35.28 -2.85 58.71
C ARG A 76 -36.15 -2.39 57.53
N ALA A 77 -37.38 -1.95 57.77
CA ALA A 77 -38.24 -1.37 56.74
C ALA A 77 -37.62 -0.10 56.15
N GLU A 78 -37.07 0.78 57.01
CA GLU A 78 -36.31 1.96 56.60
C GLU A 78 -35.10 1.59 55.72
N ALA A 79 -34.26 0.64 56.16
CA ALA A 79 -33.11 0.20 55.38
C ALA A 79 -33.51 -0.41 54.02
N ILE A 80 -34.60 -1.18 53.97
CA ILE A 80 -35.15 -1.71 52.71
C ILE A 80 -35.61 -0.55 51.80
N ALA A 81 -36.31 0.45 52.33
CA ALA A 81 -36.80 1.58 51.54
C ALA A 81 -35.64 2.39 50.92
N ILE A 82 -34.60 2.72 51.71
CA ILE A 82 -33.43 3.46 51.24
C ILE A 82 -32.69 2.65 50.15
N THR A 83 -32.42 1.37 50.41
CA THR A 83 -31.68 0.54 49.46
C THR A 83 -32.46 0.31 48.17
N LEU A 84 -33.79 0.19 48.23
CA LEU A 84 -34.62 0.07 47.02
C LEU A 84 -34.61 1.35 46.19
N ASP A 85 -34.70 2.52 46.81
CA ASP A 85 -34.64 3.80 46.11
C ASP A 85 -33.27 4.00 45.43
N GLU A 86 -32.17 3.72 46.14
CA GLU A 86 -30.82 3.79 45.59
C GLU A 86 -30.64 2.84 44.39
N ARG A 87 -31.11 1.58 44.53
CA ARG A 87 -31.01 0.58 43.48
C ARG A 87 -31.88 0.93 42.27
N HIS A 88 -33.10 1.42 42.50
CA HIS A 88 -34.01 1.85 41.44
C HIS A 88 -33.47 3.07 40.69
N SER A 89 -32.99 4.09 41.41
CA SER A 89 -32.36 5.28 40.84
C SER A 89 -31.14 4.93 39.99
N GLY A 90 -30.29 4.02 40.49
CA GLY A 90 -29.15 3.49 39.74
C GLY A 90 -29.59 2.79 38.45
N TYR A 91 -30.59 1.91 38.53
CA TYR A 91 -31.15 1.23 37.35
C TYR A 91 -31.73 2.22 36.33
N GLN A 92 -32.57 3.17 36.76
CA GLN A 92 -33.19 4.17 35.88
C GLN A 92 -32.15 5.04 35.17
N LYS A 93 -31.08 5.42 35.89
CA LYS A 93 -29.98 6.17 35.30
C LYS A 93 -29.29 5.38 34.18
N SER A 94 -28.97 4.11 34.42
CA SER A 94 -28.35 3.25 33.39
C SER A 94 -29.31 2.96 32.24
N ALA A 95 -30.60 2.73 32.51
CA ALA A 95 -31.62 2.51 31.48
C ALA A 95 -31.78 3.74 30.58
N LYS A 96 -31.76 4.94 31.17
CA LYS A 96 -31.76 6.19 30.40
C LYS A 96 -30.49 6.34 29.56
N ALA A 97 -29.32 5.98 30.09
CA ALA A 97 -28.06 6.02 29.35
C ALA A 97 -28.07 5.08 28.14
N LEU A 98 -28.55 3.84 28.32
CA LEU A 98 -28.72 2.88 27.22
C LEU A 98 -29.73 3.39 26.18
N ARG A 99 -30.87 3.95 26.59
CA ARG A 99 -31.84 4.56 25.66
C ARG A 99 -31.21 5.68 24.83
N SER A 100 -30.42 6.56 25.44
CA SER A 100 -29.67 7.59 24.70
C SER A 100 -28.68 6.97 23.71
N CYS A 101 -27.94 5.93 24.13
CA CYS A 101 -27.01 5.22 23.26
C CYS A 101 -27.71 4.57 22.05
N ILE A 102 -28.89 3.97 22.26
CA ILE A 102 -29.73 3.43 21.18
C ILE A 102 -30.12 4.51 20.16
N GLU A 103 -30.53 5.69 20.62
CA GLU A 103 -30.85 6.81 19.72
C GLU A 103 -29.63 7.26 18.91
N GLU A 104 -28.44 7.27 19.51
CA GLU A 104 -27.20 7.59 18.79
C GLU A 104 -26.83 6.53 17.75
N ILE A 105 -26.92 5.24 18.10
CA ILE A 105 -26.72 4.12 17.17
C ILE A 105 -27.70 4.21 16.00
N ARG A 106 -28.97 4.53 16.29
CA ARG A 106 -30.01 4.72 15.26
C ARG A 106 -29.70 5.90 14.33
N ARG A 107 -29.16 7.00 14.85
CA ARG A 107 -28.75 8.16 14.04
C ARG A 107 -27.63 7.84 13.05
N VAL A 108 -26.74 6.92 13.41
CA VAL A 108 -25.66 6.43 12.52
C VAL A 108 -26.20 5.38 11.52
N GLY A 109 -27.48 4.98 11.63
CA GLY A 109 -28.13 4.06 10.71
C GLY A 109 -27.86 2.58 11.02
N LEU A 110 -27.40 2.27 12.22
CA LEU A 110 -27.10 0.91 12.66
C LEU A 110 -28.33 0.23 13.31
N PRO A 111 -28.40 -1.12 13.28
CA PRO A 111 -29.48 -1.88 13.90
C PRO A 111 -29.48 -1.71 15.43
N THR A 112 -30.68 -1.64 16.01
CA THR A 112 -30.87 -1.32 17.46
C THR A 112 -31.70 -2.35 18.21
N GLU A 113 -32.29 -3.31 17.51
CA GLU A 113 -33.29 -4.27 18.01
C GLU A 113 -32.72 -5.11 19.16
N ALA A 114 -31.44 -5.49 19.08
CA ALA A 114 -30.76 -6.26 20.12
C ALA A 114 -30.66 -5.49 21.45
N PHE A 115 -30.42 -4.18 21.40
CA PHE A 115 -30.31 -3.33 22.60
C PHE A 115 -31.69 -3.03 23.19
N GLU A 116 -32.70 -2.82 22.35
CA GLU A 116 -34.09 -2.66 22.77
C GLU A 116 -34.61 -3.92 23.45
N ALA A 117 -34.27 -5.11 22.94
CA ALA A 117 -34.59 -6.38 23.60
C ALA A 117 -33.91 -6.53 24.97
N ILE A 118 -32.70 -6.00 25.15
CA ILE A 118 -32.03 -6.01 26.47
C ILE A 118 -32.74 -5.09 27.46
N LEU A 119 -33.23 -3.93 27.03
CA LEU A 119 -34.06 -3.06 27.88
C LEU A 119 -35.31 -3.80 28.35
N GLY A 120 -36.04 -4.47 27.44
CA GLY A 120 -37.21 -5.27 27.79
C GLY A 120 -36.88 -6.39 28.78
N ARG A 121 -35.79 -7.14 28.55
CA ARG A 121 -35.33 -8.20 29.46
C ARG A 121 -34.92 -7.65 30.84
N ALA A 122 -34.33 -6.47 30.90
CA ALA A 122 -33.96 -5.83 32.16
C ALA A 122 -35.20 -5.40 32.94
N GLU A 123 -36.23 -4.87 32.28
CA GLU A 123 -37.52 -4.54 32.87
C GLU A 123 -38.21 -5.80 33.42
N GLU A 124 -38.29 -6.87 32.63
CA GLU A 124 -38.81 -8.17 33.07
C GLU A 124 -38.08 -8.69 34.32
N LYS A 125 -36.74 -8.57 34.32
CA LYS A 125 -35.91 -9.05 35.42
C LYS A 125 -36.06 -8.22 36.69
N ALA A 126 -36.20 -6.90 36.56
CA ALA A 126 -36.51 -6.03 37.69
C ALA A 126 -37.86 -6.42 38.33
N MET A 127 -38.87 -6.72 37.51
CA MET A 127 -40.21 -7.13 37.94
C MET A 127 -40.28 -8.55 38.50
N ALA A 128 -39.44 -9.47 38.03
CA ALA A 128 -39.39 -10.86 38.51
C ALA A 128 -38.97 -10.97 39.98
N GLY A 129 -38.24 -9.97 40.50
CA GLY A 129 -37.84 -9.86 41.90
C GLY A 129 -36.93 -10.99 42.40
N ILE A 130 -36.45 -10.84 43.63
CA ILE A 130 -35.62 -11.81 44.36
C ILE A 130 -36.01 -11.83 45.82
N TRP A 131 -35.73 -12.95 46.49
CA TRP A 131 -35.85 -13.05 47.94
C TRP A 131 -34.54 -12.60 48.59
N GLU A 132 -34.60 -11.51 49.37
CA GLU A 132 -33.45 -10.98 50.10
C GLU A 132 -33.79 -10.89 51.59
N ASN A 133 -33.02 -11.60 52.41
CA ASN A 133 -33.21 -11.69 53.86
C ASN A 133 -34.62 -12.16 54.30
N GLY A 134 -35.40 -12.81 53.43
CA GLY A 134 -36.78 -13.25 53.74
C GLY A 134 -37.86 -12.24 53.36
N VAL A 135 -37.52 -11.18 52.62
CA VAL A 135 -38.46 -10.25 51.99
C VAL A 135 -38.30 -10.36 50.47
N PHE A 136 -39.41 -10.40 49.73
CA PHE A 136 -39.38 -10.36 48.27
C PHE A 136 -39.21 -8.92 47.78
N VAL A 137 -38.15 -8.64 47.03
CA VAL A 137 -37.77 -7.30 46.58
C VAL A 137 -37.52 -7.26 45.07
N PRO A 138 -37.79 -6.16 44.36
CA PRO A 138 -37.43 -6.01 42.95
C PRO A 138 -35.93 -6.20 42.68
N ASN A 139 -35.57 -6.85 41.57
CA ASN A 139 -34.18 -7.15 41.23
C ASN A 139 -33.53 -6.05 40.38
N TYR A 140 -33.49 -4.83 40.90
CA TYR A 140 -32.89 -3.69 40.20
C TYR A 140 -31.37 -3.84 40.00
N LEU A 141 -30.67 -4.60 40.85
CA LEU A 141 -29.23 -4.79 40.74
C LEU A 141 -28.85 -5.59 39.50
N GLU A 142 -29.46 -6.77 39.28
CA GLU A 142 -29.16 -7.56 38.09
C GLU A 142 -29.69 -6.90 36.81
N ALA A 143 -30.84 -6.23 36.88
CA ALA A 143 -31.36 -5.44 35.76
C ALA A 143 -30.38 -4.33 35.38
N ARG A 144 -29.82 -3.62 36.37
CA ARG A 144 -28.80 -2.59 36.15
C ARG A 144 -27.54 -3.14 35.49
N VAL A 145 -27.02 -4.28 35.97
CA VAL A 145 -25.83 -4.91 35.37
C VAL A 145 -26.04 -5.27 33.89
N LEU A 146 -27.23 -5.78 33.53
CA LEU A 146 -27.55 -6.08 32.14
C LEU A 146 -27.52 -4.83 31.25
N VAL A 147 -28.11 -3.74 31.74
CA VAL A 147 -28.20 -2.48 31.01
C VAL A 147 -26.85 -1.77 30.91
N GLU A 148 -26.06 -1.73 31.99
CA GLU A 148 -24.72 -1.12 31.98
C GLU A 148 -23.76 -1.86 31.04
N LYS A 149 -23.85 -3.19 31.00
CA LYS A 149 -23.06 -3.98 30.05
C LYS A 149 -23.45 -3.64 28.60
N ALA A 150 -24.75 -3.63 28.31
CA ALA A 150 -25.24 -3.29 26.98
C ALA A 150 -24.92 -1.85 26.57
N GLU A 151 -24.94 -0.90 27.50
CA GLU A 151 -24.50 0.48 27.25
C GLU A 151 -23.01 0.52 26.88
N THR A 152 -22.17 -0.21 27.62
CA THR A 152 -20.73 -0.27 27.36
C THR A 152 -20.44 -0.87 25.98
N ASP A 153 -21.11 -1.99 25.66
CA ASP A 153 -21.00 -2.65 24.36
C ASP A 153 -21.48 -1.72 23.23
N GLY A 154 -22.62 -1.04 23.43
CA GLY A 154 -23.19 -0.09 22.47
C GLY A 154 -22.30 1.14 22.21
N ARG A 155 -21.70 1.71 23.26
CA ARG A 155 -20.71 2.79 23.12
C ARG A 155 -19.49 2.33 22.33
N GLY A 156 -19.00 1.12 22.60
CA GLY A 156 -17.91 0.52 21.83
C GLY A 156 -18.27 0.42 20.34
N ILE A 157 -19.46 -0.06 20.01
CA ILE A 157 -19.93 -0.11 18.61
C ILE A 157 -19.99 1.30 18.00
N LEU A 158 -20.50 2.30 18.73
CA LEU A 158 -20.59 3.66 18.24
C LEU A 158 -19.21 4.27 17.94
N GLU A 159 -18.23 4.07 18.82
CA GLU A 159 -16.84 4.50 18.59
C GLU A 159 -16.27 3.87 17.31
N HIS A 160 -16.47 2.58 17.10
CA HIS A 160 -15.98 1.90 15.89
C HIS A 160 -16.74 2.35 14.63
N ALA A 161 -18.05 2.56 14.74
CA ALA A 161 -18.88 3.03 13.63
C ALA A 161 -18.51 4.44 13.19
N THR A 162 -18.26 5.35 14.13
CA THR A 162 -17.77 6.69 13.82
C THR A 162 -16.37 6.65 13.19
N ALA A 163 -15.48 5.78 13.66
CA ALA A 163 -14.18 5.57 13.02
C ALA A 163 -14.32 5.04 11.57
N ALA A 164 -15.23 4.10 11.33
CA ALA A 164 -15.51 3.60 9.97
C ALA A 164 -16.11 4.69 9.08
N SER A 165 -17.05 5.49 9.59
CA SER A 165 -17.61 6.63 8.87
C SER A 165 -16.54 7.66 8.49
N ASN A 166 -15.62 7.96 9.41
CA ASN A 166 -14.49 8.85 9.13
C ASN A 166 -13.55 8.26 8.07
N ALA A 167 -13.29 6.95 8.11
CA ALA A 167 -12.48 6.28 7.10
C ALA A 167 -13.13 6.35 5.71
N ILE A 168 -14.46 6.13 5.61
CA ILE A 168 -15.20 6.31 4.36
C ILE A 168 -15.06 7.74 3.85
N PHE A 169 -15.21 8.73 4.73
CA PHE A 169 -15.07 10.13 4.34
C PHE A 169 -13.66 10.47 3.83
N LEU A 170 -12.60 9.95 4.46
CA LEU A 170 -11.23 10.12 3.95
C LEU A 170 -11.02 9.43 2.59
N ALA A 171 -11.62 8.25 2.41
CA ALA A 171 -11.58 7.53 1.15
C ALA A 171 -12.33 8.28 0.02
N GLU A 172 -13.46 8.93 0.35
CA GLU A 172 -14.20 9.81 -0.55
C GLU A 172 -13.35 11.02 -0.95
N LEU A 173 -12.78 11.74 0.01
CA LEU A 173 -11.86 12.86 -0.26
C LEU A 173 -10.65 12.44 -1.11
N ALA A 174 -10.09 11.26 -0.87
CA ALA A 174 -8.96 10.75 -1.65
C ALA A 174 -9.38 10.43 -3.10
N THR A 175 -10.59 9.92 -3.30
CA THR A 175 -11.17 9.59 -4.60
C THR A 175 -11.53 10.87 -5.38
N GLU A 176 -12.13 11.87 -4.72
CA GLU A 176 -12.37 13.19 -5.30
C GLU A 176 -11.05 13.88 -5.69
N ALA A 177 -10.05 13.86 -4.81
CA ALA A 177 -8.74 14.43 -5.12
C ALA A 177 -8.02 13.73 -6.28
N LEU A 178 -8.35 12.46 -6.55
CA LEU A 178 -7.91 11.75 -7.75
C LEU A 178 -8.67 12.23 -8.98
N ALA A 179 -10.00 12.37 -8.91
CA ALA A 179 -10.85 12.85 -10.00
C ALA A 179 -10.57 14.32 -10.39
N ASP A 180 -10.19 15.15 -9.42
CA ASP A 180 -9.83 16.57 -9.58
C ASP A 180 -8.43 16.79 -10.15
N LEU A 181 -7.64 15.74 -10.36
CA LEU A 181 -6.40 15.88 -11.09
C LEU A 181 -6.69 16.49 -12.46
N PRO A 182 -5.79 17.35 -12.98
CA PRO A 182 -5.96 17.95 -14.28
C PRO A 182 -5.89 16.84 -15.34
N GLY A 183 -7.04 16.22 -15.62
CA GLY A 183 -7.27 15.33 -16.74
C GLY A 183 -7.32 16.14 -18.02
N GLY A 184 -7.18 15.47 -19.16
CA GLY A 184 -7.22 16.11 -20.47
C GLY A 184 -8.57 16.78 -20.78
N PRO A 185 -8.91 17.00 -22.06
CA PRO A 185 -9.99 17.92 -22.45
C PRO A 185 -11.40 17.53 -21.95
N ASP A 186 -11.61 16.30 -21.48
CA ASP A 186 -12.87 15.83 -20.90
C ASP A 186 -12.71 15.34 -19.46
N PRO A 187 -13.05 16.18 -18.46
CA PRO A 187 -12.97 15.83 -17.04
C PRO A 187 -13.85 14.65 -16.63
N ARG A 188 -14.99 14.42 -17.31
CA ARG A 188 -15.92 13.35 -16.95
C ARG A 188 -15.36 11.99 -17.32
N LEU A 189 -14.85 11.86 -18.55
CA LEU A 189 -14.19 10.63 -19.00
C LEU A 189 -12.98 10.28 -18.14
N PHE A 190 -12.23 11.28 -17.67
CA PHE A 190 -11.13 11.06 -16.76
C PHE A 190 -11.60 10.50 -15.41
N SER A 191 -12.58 11.17 -14.78
CA SER A 191 -13.15 10.76 -13.48
C SER A 191 -13.73 9.35 -13.55
N GLU A 192 -14.53 9.03 -14.59
CA GLU A 192 -15.10 7.69 -14.78
C GLU A 192 -14.01 6.61 -14.88
N GLY A 193 -12.93 6.88 -15.63
CA GLY A 193 -11.83 5.93 -15.79
C GLY A 193 -10.92 5.78 -14.57
N ALA A 194 -10.62 6.88 -13.89
CA ALA A 194 -9.67 6.90 -12.77
C ALA A 194 -10.33 6.55 -11.42
N ALA A 195 -11.53 7.06 -11.18
CA ALA A 195 -12.22 7.00 -9.89
C ALA A 195 -13.47 6.09 -9.89
N GLY A 196 -14.07 5.79 -11.05
CA GLY A 196 -15.36 5.07 -11.10
C GLY A 196 -15.39 3.72 -10.38
N ARG A 197 -14.27 2.96 -10.41
CA ARG A 197 -14.17 1.71 -9.63
C ARG A 197 -14.12 1.97 -8.11
N LEU A 198 -13.44 3.04 -7.69
CA LEU A 198 -13.34 3.43 -6.29
C LEU A 198 -14.67 3.94 -5.76
N GLU A 199 -15.42 4.70 -6.57
CA GLU A 199 -16.78 5.14 -6.25
C GLU A 199 -17.74 3.95 -6.03
N ALA A 200 -17.67 2.92 -6.88
CA ALA A 200 -18.42 1.69 -6.67
C ALA A 200 -18.04 1.00 -5.35
N MET A 201 -16.75 0.96 -4.99
CA MET A 201 -16.30 0.41 -3.72
C MET A 201 -16.71 1.28 -2.51
N LEU A 202 -16.79 2.61 -2.65
CA LEU A 202 -17.33 3.50 -1.62
C LEU A 202 -18.81 3.20 -1.35
N HIS A 203 -19.59 2.92 -2.40
CA HIS A 203 -20.97 2.46 -2.25
C HIS A 203 -21.08 1.11 -1.53
N ASP A 204 -20.13 0.20 -1.75
CA ASP A 204 -20.07 -1.06 -1.00
C ASP A 204 -19.67 -0.83 0.46
N ALA A 205 -18.69 0.03 0.74
CA ALA A 205 -18.26 0.36 2.10
C ALA A 205 -19.38 1.00 2.93
N THR A 206 -20.14 1.93 2.33
CA THR A 206 -21.30 2.57 2.97
C THR A 206 -22.44 1.57 3.21
N ARG A 207 -22.69 0.66 2.27
CA ARG A 207 -23.67 -0.42 2.45
C ARG A 207 -23.28 -1.37 3.57
N GLU A 208 -22.03 -1.80 3.63
CA GLU A 208 -21.52 -2.69 4.69
C GLU A 208 -21.64 -2.02 6.07
N LEU A 209 -21.40 -0.71 6.17
CA LEU A 209 -21.60 0.05 7.41
C LEU A 209 -23.08 0.05 7.83
N ALA A 210 -24.00 0.31 6.90
CA ALA A 210 -25.44 0.29 7.17
C ALA A 210 -25.95 -1.09 7.60
N LEU A 211 -25.31 -2.17 7.14
CA LEU A 211 -25.61 -3.54 7.57
C LEU A 211 -24.98 -3.91 8.93
N GLY A 212 -24.19 -3.01 9.54
CA GLY A 212 -23.50 -3.25 10.80
C GLY A 212 -22.14 -3.95 10.69
N ASN A 213 -21.63 -4.16 9.47
CA ASN A 213 -20.32 -4.78 9.23
C ASN A 213 -19.20 -3.73 9.29
N ILE A 214 -19.01 -3.15 10.48
CA ILE A 214 -18.12 -2.00 10.72
C ILE A 214 -16.67 -2.29 10.32
N GLU A 215 -16.12 -3.45 10.72
CA GLU A 215 -14.73 -3.82 10.41
C GLU A 215 -14.48 -3.93 8.90
N ARG A 216 -15.41 -4.57 8.18
CA ARG A 216 -15.33 -4.76 6.74
C ARG A 216 -15.44 -3.42 6.00
N SER A 217 -16.38 -2.58 6.42
CA SER A 217 -16.53 -1.22 5.90
C SER A 217 -15.24 -0.41 6.05
N MET A 218 -14.62 -0.44 7.24
CA MET A 218 -13.35 0.23 7.49
C MET A 218 -12.20 -0.34 6.65
N GLN A 219 -12.15 -1.66 6.44
CA GLN A 219 -11.14 -2.29 5.60
C GLN A 219 -11.25 -1.84 4.14
N ILE A 220 -12.48 -1.85 3.59
CA ILE A 220 -12.74 -1.38 2.23
C ILE A 220 -12.36 0.10 2.09
N ALA A 221 -12.75 0.95 3.04
CA ALA A 221 -12.42 2.37 3.02
C ALA A 221 -10.91 2.63 3.00
N LYS A 222 -10.13 1.92 3.83
CA LYS A 222 -8.66 2.02 3.83
C LYS A 222 -8.04 1.57 2.51
N GLU A 223 -8.53 0.48 1.93
CA GLU A 223 -8.07 0.01 0.62
C GLU A 223 -8.32 1.06 -0.47
N ILE A 224 -9.49 1.72 -0.44
CA ILE A 224 -9.82 2.81 -1.37
C ILE A 224 -8.86 4.00 -1.19
N GLU A 225 -8.64 4.45 0.05
CA GLU A 225 -7.73 5.56 0.35
C GLU A 225 -6.30 5.28 -0.15
N GLU A 226 -5.77 4.10 0.16
CA GLU A 226 -4.43 3.67 -0.26
C GLU A 226 -4.33 3.61 -1.79
N ARG A 227 -5.35 3.06 -2.44
CA ARG A 227 -5.38 2.89 -3.89
C ARG A 227 -5.54 4.22 -4.62
N ALA A 228 -6.42 5.10 -4.17
CA ALA A 228 -6.58 6.44 -4.69
C ALA A 228 -5.28 7.24 -4.56
N GLY A 229 -4.63 7.16 -3.39
CA GLY A 229 -3.33 7.77 -3.14
C GLY A 229 -2.22 7.23 -4.04
N GLN A 230 -2.21 5.92 -4.30
CA GLN A 230 -1.27 5.31 -5.26
C GLN A 230 -1.49 5.82 -6.68
N LEU A 231 -2.72 5.74 -7.19
CA LEU A 231 -3.07 6.18 -8.55
C LEU A 231 -2.73 7.66 -8.75
N ARG A 232 -2.99 8.50 -7.74
CA ARG A 232 -2.64 9.93 -7.78
C ARG A 232 -1.13 10.14 -7.91
N ARG A 233 -0.32 9.42 -7.14
CA ARG A 233 1.15 9.49 -7.23
C ARG A 233 1.64 9.02 -8.59
N GLU A 234 1.07 7.94 -9.12
CA GLU A 234 1.42 7.39 -10.44
C GLU A 234 1.06 8.35 -11.57
N TYR A 235 -0.09 9.01 -11.50
CA TYR A 235 -0.49 10.04 -12.45
C TYR A 235 0.52 11.19 -12.49
N ILE A 236 0.87 11.75 -11.33
CA ILE A 236 1.83 12.85 -11.20
C ILE A 236 3.20 12.42 -11.74
N ALA A 237 3.65 11.20 -11.40
CA ALA A 237 4.91 10.66 -11.91
C ALA A 237 4.89 10.47 -13.43
N ALA A 238 3.78 9.98 -14.00
CA ALA A 238 3.63 9.78 -15.43
C ALA A 238 3.65 11.10 -16.19
N ALA A 239 2.91 12.10 -15.70
CA ALA A 239 2.89 13.45 -16.28
C ALA A 239 4.30 14.07 -16.29
N HIS A 240 5.02 14.02 -15.16
CA HIS A 240 6.40 14.52 -15.10
C HIS A 240 7.34 13.78 -16.04
N LEU A 241 7.24 12.45 -16.12
CA LEU A 241 8.02 11.66 -17.06
C LEU A 241 7.74 12.05 -18.50
N LEU A 242 6.46 12.17 -18.89
CA LEU A 242 6.09 12.53 -20.25
C LEU A 242 6.62 13.92 -20.63
N THR A 243 6.42 14.92 -19.78
CA THR A 243 6.95 16.27 -20.03
C THR A 243 8.48 16.29 -20.12
N ALA A 244 9.17 15.54 -19.26
CA ALA A 244 10.62 15.41 -19.34
C ALA A 244 11.07 14.73 -20.65
N THR A 245 10.34 13.71 -21.10
CA THR A 245 10.63 13.04 -22.37
C THR A 245 10.34 13.90 -23.59
N GLU A 246 9.29 14.72 -23.56
CA GLU A 246 9.02 15.72 -24.61
C GLU A 246 10.16 16.73 -24.72
N GLY A 247 10.65 17.24 -23.58
CA GLY A 247 11.82 18.10 -23.54
C GLY A 247 13.06 17.43 -24.12
N HIS A 248 13.32 16.18 -23.73
CA HIS A 248 14.45 15.42 -24.27
C HIS A 248 14.33 15.18 -25.79
N LEU A 249 13.14 14.86 -26.29
CA LEU A 249 12.92 14.72 -27.74
C LEU A 249 13.06 16.04 -28.47
N ALA A 250 12.68 17.17 -27.86
CA ALA A 250 12.90 18.48 -28.44
C ALA A 250 14.40 18.81 -28.59
N ASP A 251 15.22 18.45 -27.59
CA ASP A 251 16.67 18.59 -27.65
C ASP A 251 17.26 17.69 -28.76
N LEU A 252 16.85 16.41 -28.82
CA LEU A 252 17.28 15.48 -29.87
C LEU A 252 16.87 15.97 -31.26
N ARG A 253 15.69 16.58 -31.41
CA ARG A 253 15.26 17.21 -32.66
C ARG A 253 16.17 18.39 -33.03
N GLY A 254 16.61 19.18 -32.06
CA GLY A 254 17.61 20.24 -32.23
C GLY A 254 18.96 19.71 -32.73
N GLU A 255 19.34 18.49 -32.35
CA GLU A 255 20.52 17.78 -32.86
C GLU A 255 20.33 17.19 -34.28
N GLY A 256 19.12 17.29 -34.85
CA GLY A 256 18.77 16.77 -36.18
C GLY A 256 18.28 15.31 -36.18
N ILE A 257 17.88 14.78 -35.03
CA ILE A 257 17.42 13.39 -34.87
C ILE A 257 15.93 13.28 -35.25
N ALA A 258 15.54 12.18 -35.89
CA ALA A 258 14.16 11.91 -36.27
C ALA A 258 13.35 11.40 -35.06
N THR A 259 12.52 12.27 -34.47
CA THR A 259 11.77 12.01 -33.23
C THR A 259 10.26 11.79 -33.41
N GLU A 260 9.72 12.04 -34.61
CA GLU A 260 8.27 12.06 -34.91
C GLU A 260 7.51 10.81 -34.46
N ARG A 261 8.14 9.63 -34.55
CA ARG A 261 7.51 8.37 -34.13
C ARG A 261 7.28 8.31 -32.62
N LEU A 262 8.24 8.78 -31.82
CA LEU A 262 8.13 8.78 -30.37
C LEU A 262 7.14 9.84 -29.90
N GLU A 263 7.08 10.99 -30.58
CA GLU A 263 6.11 12.05 -30.30
C GLU A 263 4.66 11.56 -30.42
N ARG A 264 4.32 10.82 -31.48
CA ARG A 264 2.99 10.20 -31.63
C ARG A 264 2.67 9.22 -30.51
N HIS A 265 3.65 8.49 -29.97
CA HIS A 265 3.42 7.59 -28.84
C HIS A 265 3.27 8.36 -27.52
N ILE A 266 3.95 9.49 -27.34
CA ILE A 266 3.75 10.38 -26.21
C ILE A 266 2.33 10.97 -26.24
N GLU A 267 1.86 11.42 -27.40
CA GLU A 267 0.47 11.87 -27.59
C GLU A 267 -0.53 10.77 -27.20
N ALA A 268 -0.28 9.52 -27.59
CA ALA A 268 -1.11 8.38 -27.20
C ALA A 268 -1.04 8.08 -25.69
N ALA A 269 0.12 8.26 -25.06
CA ALA A 269 0.27 8.12 -23.61
C ALA A 269 -0.51 9.20 -22.85
N TRP A 270 -0.42 10.46 -23.30
CA TRP A 270 -1.25 11.56 -22.78
C TRP A 270 -2.74 11.31 -22.97
N ALA A 271 -3.16 10.84 -24.15
CA ALA A 271 -4.56 10.49 -24.40
C ALA A 271 -5.05 9.36 -23.50
N SER A 272 -4.18 8.43 -23.11
CA SER A 272 -4.52 7.36 -22.16
C SER A 272 -4.67 7.89 -20.74
N LEU A 273 -3.74 8.74 -20.29
CA LEU A 273 -3.85 9.44 -19.00
C LEU A 273 -5.10 10.31 -18.93
N ALA A 274 -5.45 11.01 -20.02
CA ALA A 274 -6.65 11.85 -20.11
C ALA A 274 -7.96 11.06 -19.98
N ARG A 275 -7.96 9.74 -20.26
CA ARG A 275 -9.12 8.84 -20.07
C ARG A 275 -9.12 8.17 -18.69
N GLY A 276 -8.23 8.54 -17.78
CA GLY A 276 -8.12 7.92 -16.46
C GLY A 276 -7.41 6.57 -16.46
N LEU A 277 -6.78 6.16 -17.57
CA LEU A 277 -6.00 4.91 -17.64
C LEU A 277 -4.58 5.15 -17.08
N ILE A 278 -4.50 5.33 -15.76
CA ILE A 278 -3.29 5.75 -15.05
C ILE A 278 -2.21 4.66 -15.11
N GLU A 279 -2.52 3.42 -14.75
CA GLU A 279 -1.53 2.33 -14.70
C GLU A 279 -0.92 2.03 -16.09
N PRO A 280 -1.71 1.89 -17.18
CA PRO A 280 -1.14 1.77 -18.52
C PRO A 280 -0.35 3.03 -18.94
N GLY A 281 -0.79 4.21 -18.49
CA GLY A 281 -0.15 5.48 -18.79
C GLY A 281 1.25 5.60 -18.20
N ILE A 282 1.44 5.26 -16.93
CA ILE A 282 2.76 5.28 -16.27
C ILE A 282 3.72 4.26 -16.90
N ASP A 283 3.23 3.07 -17.26
CA ASP A 283 4.06 2.04 -17.91
C ASP A 283 4.48 2.47 -19.32
N MET A 284 3.58 3.09 -20.09
CA MET A 284 3.93 3.69 -21.38
C MET A 284 4.94 4.83 -21.21
N ALA A 285 4.76 5.73 -20.23
CA ALA A 285 5.68 6.83 -19.97
C ALA A 285 7.10 6.32 -19.65
N ARG A 286 7.22 5.31 -18.79
CA ARG A 286 8.51 4.67 -18.45
C ARG A 286 9.17 4.02 -19.66
N ARG A 287 8.39 3.35 -20.51
CA ARG A 287 8.91 2.75 -21.75
C ARG A 287 9.41 3.83 -22.71
N LEU A 288 8.62 4.87 -22.94
CA LEU A 288 8.96 5.97 -23.85
C LEU A 288 10.20 6.74 -23.39
N SER A 289 10.35 6.93 -22.09
CA SER A 289 11.56 7.51 -21.51
C SER A 289 12.82 6.72 -21.86
N LYS A 290 12.80 5.40 -21.67
CA LYS A 290 13.92 4.52 -22.05
C LYS A 290 14.17 4.50 -23.55
N GLU A 291 13.12 4.50 -24.36
CA GLU A 291 13.23 4.53 -25.83
C GLU A 291 13.85 5.85 -26.32
N ALA A 292 13.50 6.99 -25.72
CA ALA A 292 14.08 8.29 -26.04
C ALA A 292 15.57 8.36 -25.67
N GLU A 293 15.95 7.87 -24.49
CA GLU A 293 17.37 7.77 -24.08
C GLU A 293 18.17 6.87 -25.02
N ALA A 294 17.62 5.71 -25.39
CA ALA A 294 18.25 4.79 -26.32
C ALA A 294 18.43 5.43 -27.71
N LEU A 295 17.45 6.19 -28.19
CA LEU A 295 17.52 6.88 -29.48
C LEU A 295 18.70 7.86 -29.54
N GLY A 296 18.87 8.69 -28.51
CA GLY A 296 19.99 9.61 -28.42
C GLY A 296 21.35 8.89 -28.35
N GLY A 297 21.41 7.78 -27.60
CA GLY A 297 22.60 6.92 -27.54
C GLY A 297 22.95 6.30 -28.90
N GLU A 298 21.97 5.73 -29.58
CA GLU A 298 22.13 5.10 -30.91
C GLU A 298 22.59 6.10 -31.96
N TYR A 299 22.03 7.33 -31.97
CA TYR A 299 22.45 8.38 -32.90
C TYR A 299 23.91 8.80 -32.70
N ARG A 300 24.31 9.07 -31.45
CA ARG A 300 25.69 9.46 -31.13
C ARG A 300 26.66 8.32 -31.48
N ALA A 301 26.32 7.09 -31.12
CA ALA A 301 27.13 5.91 -31.44
C ALA A 301 27.27 5.71 -32.96
N ALA A 302 26.19 5.87 -33.73
CA ALA A 302 26.23 5.76 -35.19
C ALA A 302 27.06 6.88 -35.82
N THR A 303 26.94 8.11 -35.32
CA THR A 303 27.69 9.27 -35.83
C THR A 303 29.18 9.13 -35.58
N THR A 304 29.59 8.82 -34.34
CA THR A 304 30.98 8.58 -33.99
C THR A 304 31.52 7.34 -34.73
N GLY A 305 30.74 6.26 -34.79
CA GLY A 305 31.14 5.04 -35.50
C GLY A 305 31.35 5.23 -37.00
N ILE A 306 30.54 6.07 -37.66
CA ILE A 306 30.77 6.47 -39.05
C ILE A 306 32.07 7.27 -39.18
N GLN A 307 32.31 8.25 -38.32
CA GLN A 307 33.54 9.05 -38.34
C GLN A 307 34.79 8.18 -38.15
N ASP A 308 34.77 7.29 -37.17
CA ASP A 308 35.87 6.37 -36.90
C ASP A 308 36.11 5.41 -38.07
N ALA A 309 35.04 4.84 -38.64
CA ALA A 309 35.13 3.97 -39.80
C ALA A 309 35.69 4.70 -41.03
N GLU A 310 35.38 5.98 -41.21
CA GLU A 310 35.93 6.80 -42.29
C GLU A 310 37.42 7.11 -42.10
N ILE A 311 37.84 7.44 -40.88
CA ILE A 311 39.26 7.66 -40.55
C ILE A 311 40.05 6.37 -40.79
N LEU A 312 39.53 5.23 -40.30
CA LEU A 312 40.14 3.93 -40.51
C LEU A 312 40.19 3.56 -41.99
N TYR A 313 39.12 3.80 -42.74
CA TYR A 313 39.12 3.56 -44.18
C TYR A 313 40.14 4.44 -44.90
N ALA A 314 40.25 5.72 -44.56
CA ALA A 314 41.22 6.63 -45.16
C ALA A 314 42.68 6.24 -44.84
N GLN A 315 42.95 5.82 -43.60
CA GLN A 315 44.27 5.29 -43.21
C GLN A 315 44.60 4.02 -44.00
N LEU A 316 43.70 3.05 -44.02
CA LEU A 316 43.87 1.81 -44.76
C LEU A 316 44.06 2.09 -46.26
N THR A 317 43.32 3.04 -46.83
CA THR A 317 43.45 3.43 -48.24
C THR A 317 44.84 3.99 -48.55
N ARG A 318 45.42 4.81 -47.65
CA ARG A 318 46.81 5.28 -47.79
C ARG A 318 47.83 4.14 -47.73
N GLU A 319 47.48 3.04 -47.08
CA GLU A 319 48.28 1.82 -46.98
C GLU A 319 47.99 0.79 -48.10
N GLY A 320 47.25 1.20 -49.15
CA GLY A 320 46.95 0.36 -50.33
C GLY A 320 45.66 -0.48 -50.22
N PHE A 321 44.81 -0.24 -49.22
CA PHE A 321 43.56 -0.97 -49.06
C PHE A 321 42.42 -0.38 -49.90
N HIS A 322 41.85 -1.17 -50.82
CA HIS A 322 40.66 -0.80 -51.57
C HIS A 322 39.59 -1.88 -51.50
N SER A 323 38.60 -1.73 -50.61
CA SER A 323 37.54 -2.72 -50.40
C SER A 323 36.17 -2.17 -50.74
N TYR A 324 35.61 -2.64 -51.85
CA TYR A 324 34.26 -2.29 -52.31
C TYR A 324 33.19 -2.61 -51.25
N ASP A 325 33.30 -3.76 -50.58
CA ASP A 325 32.34 -4.18 -49.54
C ASP A 325 32.37 -3.25 -48.31
N ALA A 326 33.52 -2.68 -47.98
CA ALA A 326 33.64 -1.77 -46.85
C ALA A 326 33.13 -0.37 -47.23
N GLU A 327 33.44 0.09 -48.44
CA GLU A 327 32.96 1.36 -48.97
C GLU A 327 31.43 1.40 -49.12
N THR A 328 30.85 0.30 -49.64
CA THR A 328 29.39 0.14 -49.74
C THR A 328 28.74 0.10 -48.37
N ALA A 329 29.31 -0.65 -47.41
CA ALA A 329 28.79 -0.69 -46.04
C ALA A 329 28.84 0.68 -45.32
N VAL A 330 29.93 1.45 -45.46
CA VAL A 330 30.03 2.82 -44.91
C VAL A 330 29.03 3.77 -45.60
N ARG A 331 28.84 3.63 -46.91
CA ARG A 331 27.84 4.42 -47.66
C ARG A 331 26.41 4.09 -47.22
N ASP A 332 26.10 2.82 -47.03
CA ASP A 332 24.79 2.36 -46.57
C ASP A 332 24.54 2.79 -45.11
N ALA A 333 25.57 2.78 -44.26
CA ALA A 333 25.50 3.33 -42.90
C ALA A 333 25.16 4.83 -42.91
N ARG A 334 25.81 5.63 -43.77
CA ARG A 334 25.48 7.07 -43.95
C ARG A 334 24.06 7.28 -44.46
N LYS A 335 23.60 6.43 -45.38
CA LYS A 335 22.22 6.49 -45.90
C LYS A 335 21.22 6.19 -44.78
N ALA A 336 21.46 5.13 -44.00
CA ALA A 336 20.63 4.77 -42.85
C ALA A 336 20.61 5.85 -41.75
N LEU A 337 21.73 6.55 -41.52
CA LEU A 337 21.81 7.69 -40.60
C LEU A 337 20.88 8.84 -41.05
N ARG A 338 20.89 9.19 -42.35
CA ARG A 338 20.02 10.24 -42.91
C ARG A 338 18.54 9.88 -42.90
N GLU A 339 18.24 8.58 -43.03
CA GLU A 339 16.89 8.04 -42.96
C GLU A 339 16.37 7.89 -41.52
N GLY A 340 17.16 8.27 -40.51
CA GLY A 340 16.79 8.16 -39.09
C GLY A 340 16.77 6.73 -38.55
N SER A 341 17.35 5.77 -39.27
CA SER A 341 17.42 4.35 -38.88
C SER A 341 18.77 4.04 -38.23
N TYR A 342 19.02 4.60 -37.04
CA TYR A 342 20.33 4.55 -36.35
C TYR A 342 20.80 3.13 -36.04
N ARG A 343 19.91 2.26 -35.58
CA ARG A 343 20.22 0.84 -35.37
C ARG A 343 20.70 0.13 -36.64
N ARG A 344 20.06 0.40 -37.79
CA ARG A 344 20.53 -0.15 -39.08
C ARG A 344 21.89 0.42 -39.47
N ALA A 345 22.15 1.69 -39.17
CA ALA A 345 23.46 2.29 -39.41
C ALA A 345 24.56 1.57 -38.60
N LEU A 346 24.30 1.22 -37.34
CA LEU A 346 25.21 0.41 -36.52
C LEU A 346 25.45 -0.98 -37.12
N ASP A 347 24.40 -1.68 -37.58
CA ASP A 347 24.55 -2.98 -38.24
C ASP A 347 25.44 -2.89 -39.50
N HIS A 348 25.31 -1.81 -40.28
CA HIS A 348 26.15 -1.57 -41.44
C HIS A 348 27.61 -1.24 -41.06
N LEU A 349 27.83 -0.53 -39.94
CA LEU A 349 29.17 -0.28 -39.40
C LEU A 349 29.85 -1.56 -38.91
N GLU A 350 29.11 -2.48 -38.28
CA GLU A 350 29.64 -3.78 -37.88
C GLU A 350 30.12 -4.58 -39.09
N ARG A 351 29.36 -4.55 -40.20
CA ARG A 351 29.77 -5.17 -41.47
C ARG A 351 31.02 -4.52 -42.05
N ALA A 352 31.14 -3.19 -42.00
CA ALA A 352 32.33 -2.48 -42.44
C ALA A 352 33.55 -2.87 -41.59
N ASN A 353 33.40 -2.93 -40.26
CA ASN A 353 34.45 -3.36 -39.34
C ASN A 353 34.88 -4.82 -39.57
N ALA A 354 33.94 -5.72 -39.83
CA ALA A 354 34.25 -7.11 -40.18
C ALA A 354 35.08 -7.19 -41.48
N ALA A 355 34.74 -6.36 -42.48
CA ALA A 355 35.51 -6.27 -43.72
C ALA A 355 36.93 -5.71 -43.49
N PHE A 356 37.07 -4.69 -42.64
CA PHE A 356 38.38 -4.15 -42.23
C PHE A 356 39.25 -5.21 -41.56
N VAL A 357 38.71 -5.94 -40.57
CA VAL A 357 39.44 -7.00 -39.85
C VAL A 357 39.83 -8.13 -40.78
N LYS A 358 38.91 -8.65 -41.59
CA LYS A 358 39.18 -9.75 -42.53
C LYS A 358 40.35 -9.42 -43.43
N ARG A 359 40.38 -8.20 -43.97
CA ARG A 359 41.38 -7.82 -44.95
C ARG A 359 42.69 -7.34 -44.33
N ARG A 360 42.68 -6.81 -43.10
CA ARG A 360 43.89 -6.67 -42.28
C ARG A 360 44.55 -8.02 -42.02
N ASN A 361 43.78 -9.06 -41.68
CA ASN A 361 44.32 -10.41 -41.48
C ASN A 361 44.91 -10.99 -42.77
N VAL A 362 44.27 -10.77 -43.93
CA VAL A 362 44.82 -11.16 -45.24
C VAL A 362 46.15 -10.45 -45.50
N ARG A 363 46.26 -9.15 -45.21
CA ARG A 363 47.52 -8.42 -45.36
C ARG A 363 48.60 -8.95 -44.41
N GLU A 364 48.31 -9.16 -43.14
CA GLU A 364 49.29 -9.65 -42.16
C GLU A 364 49.79 -11.06 -42.52
N THR A 365 48.90 -11.94 -42.99
CA THR A 365 49.28 -13.29 -43.47
C THR A 365 50.12 -13.22 -44.74
N LEU A 366 49.78 -12.37 -45.70
CA LEU A 366 50.59 -12.15 -46.89
C LEU A 366 51.96 -11.54 -46.56
N ALA A 367 52.03 -10.56 -45.64
CA ALA A 367 53.29 -9.97 -45.19
C ALA A 367 54.22 -11.03 -44.56
N LYS A 368 53.68 -11.90 -43.70
CA LYS A 368 54.42 -13.02 -43.12
C LYS A 368 54.90 -13.99 -44.20
N ALA A 369 54.04 -14.36 -45.14
CA ALA A 369 54.38 -15.25 -46.24
C ALA A 369 55.50 -14.67 -47.13
N ILE A 370 55.45 -13.36 -47.43
CA ILE A 370 56.51 -12.66 -48.18
C ILE A 370 57.83 -12.72 -47.42
N ALA A 371 57.82 -12.41 -46.12
CA ALA A 371 59.02 -12.43 -45.28
C ALA A 371 59.63 -13.84 -45.17
N GLU A 372 58.81 -14.87 -44.98
CA GLU A 372 59.26 -16.27 -44.94
C GLU A 372 59.84 -16.73 -46.28
N THR A 373 59.19 -16.37 -47.40
CA THR A 373 59.66 -16.71 -48.73
C THR A 373 60.98 -15.99 -49.05
N ARG A 374 61.11 -14.72 -48.64
CA ARG A 374 62.36 -13.94 -48.74
C ARG A 374 63.49 -14.58 -47.95
N ALA A 375 63.23 -15.02 -46.72
CA ALA A 375 64.23 -15.72 -45.89
C ALA A 375 64.67 -17.05 -46.55
N ARG A 376 63.74 -17.82 -47.12
CA ARG A 376 64.06 -19.06 -47.86
C ARG A 376 64.90 -18.81 -49.10
N VAL A 377 64.58 -17.77 -49.87
CA VAL A 377 65.36 -17.37 -51.06
C VAL A 377 66.78 -16.94 -50.67
N GLN A 378 66.97 -16.24 -49.54
CA GLN A 378 68.30 -15.88 -49.04
C GLN A 378 69.17 -17.09 -48.68
N VAL A 379 68.59 -18.08 -47.98
CA VAL A 379 69.29 -19.34 -47.65
C VAL A 379 69.65 -20.17 -48.90
N LEU A 380 68.79 -20.14 -49.93
CA LEU A 380 69.03 -20.86 -51.18
C LEU A 380 69.95 -20.09 -52.15
N GLY A 381 70.11 -18.79 -51.98
CA GLY A 381 71.02 -17.93 -52.75
C GLY A 381 72.49 -18.36 -52.66
N GLU A 382 72.88 -19.00 -51.56
CA GLU A 382 74.22 -19.57 -51.38
C GLU A 382 74.50 -20.78 -52.30
N LYS A 383 73.45 -21.41 -52.86
CA LYS A 383 73.55 -22.66 -53.64
C LYS A 383 73.52 -22.49 -55.16
N ARG A 384 73.48 -21.25 -55.70
CA ARG A 384 73.46 -20.91 -57.15
C ARG A 384 72.57 -21.83 -58.01
N LEU A 385 71.30 -21.95 -57.65
CA LEU A 385 70.30 -22.68 -58.43
C LEU A 385 69.83 -21.85 -59.65
N PRO A 386 69.59 -22.46 -60.83
CA PRO A 386 69.35 -21.76 -62.09
C PRO A 386 68.00 -21.01 -62.17
N PHE A 387 67.02 -21.38 -61.34
CA PHE A 387 65.68 -20.77 -61.27
C PHE A 387 65.54 -19.69 -60.18
N LEU A 388 66.62 -19.41 -59.43
CA LEU A 388 66.62 -18.35 -58.40
C LEU A 388 66.38 -16.94 -58.95
N PRO A 389 66.89 -16.55 -60.13
CA PRO A 389 66.61 -15.22 -60.70
C PRO A 389 65.11 -15.01 -60.94
N ASP A 390 64.42 -16.01 -61.51
CA ASP A 390 62.99 -15.94 -61.81
C ASP A 390 62.14 -15.87 -60.52
N VAL A 391 62.52 -16.63 -59.48
CA VAL A 391 61.87 -16.56 -58.17
C VAL A 391 62.12 -15.21 -57.47
N GLN A 392 63.31 -14.62 -57.63
CA GLN A 392 63.61 -13.29 -57.11
C GLN A 392 62.85 -12.19 -57.84
N GLU A 393 62.66 -12.32 -59.15
CA GLU A 393 61.84 -11.40 -59.94
C GLU A 393 60.37 -11.46 -59.53
N LEU A 394 59.81 -12.67 -59.40
CA LEU A 394 58.44 -12.90 -58.94
C LEU A 394 58.22 -12.45 -57.50
N LEU A 395 59.18 -12.69 -56.59
CA LEU A 395 59.11 -12.16 -55.23
C LEU A 395 59.25 -10.64 -55.19
N GLY A 396 60.10 -10.05 -56.03
CA GLY A 396 60.22 -8.60 -56.19
C GLY A 396 58.99 -7.97 -56.84
N ARG A 397 58.24 -8.72 -57.66
CA ARG A 397 56.93 -8.31 -58.20
C ARG A 397 55.85 -8.42 -57.13
N ALA A 398 55.78 -9.55 -56.42
CA ALA A 398 54.88 -9.74 -55.29
C ALA A 398 55.08 -8.70 -54.18
N GLU A 399 56.33 -8.29 -53.88
CA GLU A 399 56.65 -7.22 -52.93
C GLU A 399 56.21 -5.83 -53.43
N ARG A 400 56.32 -5.57 -54.74
CA ARG A 400 55.84 -4.32 -55.35
C ARG A 400 54.32 -4.26 -55.35
N GLU A 401 53.67 -5.32 -55.81
CA GLU A 401 52.21 -5.44 -55.81
C GLU A 401 51.61 -5.45 -54.39
N PHE A 402 52.35 -5.96 -53.40
CA PHE A 402 51.98 -5.83 -51.98
C PHE A 402 52.06 -4.39 -51.47
N ARG A 403 53.08 -3.63 -51.87
CA ARG A 403 53.23 -2.19 -51.53
C ARG A 403 52.19 -1.33 -52.26
N ASP A 404 51.81 -1.73 -53.46
CA ASP A 404 50.80 -1.06 -54.28
C ASP A 404 49.36 -1.47 -53.91
N GLY A 405 49.18 -2.36 -52.92
CA GLY A 405 47.86 -2.71 -52.38
C GLY A 405 47.09 -3.80 -53.15
N ASN A 406 47.68 -4.36 -54.20
CA ASN A 406 47.10 -5.47 -54.97
C ASN A 406 47.40 -6.81 -54.30
N TYR A 407 46.70 -7.10 -53.20
CA TYR A 407 46.89 -8.35 -52.43
C TYR A 407 46.53 -9.61 -53.22
N SER A 408 45.61 -9.54 -54.19
CA SER A 408 45.30 -10.67 -55.08
C SER A 408 46.48 -11.04 -55.98
N GLY A 409 47.03 -10.06 -56.70
CA GLY A 409 48.20 -10.26 -57.57
C GLY A 409 49.44 -10.68 -56.77
N SER A 410 49.70 -9.99 -55.65
CA SER A 410 50.78 -10.36 -54.73
C SER A 410 50.66 -11.79 -54.20
N SER A 411 49.44 -12.26 -53.89
CA SER A 411 49.23 -13.64 -53.44
C SER A 411 49.42 -14.69 -54.54
N GLU A 412 49.10 -14.34 -55.78
CA GLU A 412 49.25 -15.21 -56.94
C GLU A 412 50.73 -15.35 -57.32
N ASP A 413 51.44 -14.22 -57.41
CA ASP A 413 52.89 -14.19 -57.63
C ASP A 413 53.65 -14.92 -56.52
N LEU A 414 53.24 -14.75 -55.25
CA LEU A 414 53.84 -15.45 -54.13
C LEU A 414 53.57 -16.95 -54.16
N ARG A 415 52.38 -17.40 -54.59
CA ARG A 415 52.08 -18.83 -54.78
C ARG A 415 52.94 -19.43 -55.88
N ILE A 416 53.11 -18.73 -57.01
CA ILE A 416 53.96 -19.17 -58.12
C ILE A 416 55.43 -19.25 -57.64
N ALA A 417 55.93 -18.23 -56.95
CA ALA A 417 57.27 -18.23 -56.36
C ALA A 417 57.48 -19.37 -55.35
N THR A 418 56.49 -19.63 -54.49
CA THR A 418 56.53 -20.72 -53.50
C THR A 418 56.49 -22.10 -54.16
N LEU A 419 55.73 -22.26 -55.25
CA LEU A 419 55.68 -23.51 -56.03
C LEU A 419 57.02 -23.82 -56.72
N LEU A 420 57.66 -22.81 -57.32
CA LEU A 420 59.01 -22.96 -57.91
C LEU A 420 60.06 -23.31 -56.85
N LEU A 421 59.96 -22.74 -55.65
CA LEU A 421 60.80 -23.12 -54.51
C LEU A 421 60.48 -24.54 -54.00
N GLY A 422 59.22 -24.97 -53.99
CA GLY A 422 58.81 -26.31 -53.57
C GLY A 422 59.27 -27.42 -54.53
N GLN A 423 59.36 -27.13 -55.82
CA GLN A 423 59.91 -28.08 -56.82
C GLN A 423 61.39 -28.39 -56.61
N SER A 424 62.14 -27.53 -55.90
CA SER A 424 63.54 -27.74 -55.54
C SER A 424 63.75 -28.63 -54.30
N GLY A 425 62.68 -28.94 -53.57
CA GLY A 425 62.70 -29.77 -52.35
C GLY A 425 62.37 -31.25 -52.59
N LYS A 426 62.03 -31.67 -53.82
CA LYS A 426 61.93 -33.11 -54.12
C LYS A 426 63.35 -33.66 -54.28
N PRO A 427 63.81 -34.59 -53.42
CA PRO A 427 65.00 -35.35 -53.73
C PRO A 427 64.75 -36.08 -55.04
N ALA A 428 65.74 -36.06 -55.93
CA ALA A 428 65.74 -36.89 -57.13
C ALA A 428 65.42 -38.33 -56.72
N GLY A 429 64.27 -38.83 -57.18
CA GLY A 429 63.92 -40.23 -57.00
C GLY A 429 64.99 -41.12 -57.65
N PRO A 430 65.27 -42.31 -57.08
CA PRO A 430 66.25 -43.21 -57.66
C PRO A 430 65.73 -43.69 -59.02
N ASN A 431 66.56 -43.54 -60.06
CA ASN A 431 66.35 -44.14 -61.37
C ASN A 431 66.48 -45.68 -61.28
N PRO A 432 65.81 -46.43 -62.19
CA PRO A 432 65.48 -47.85 -62.06
C PRO A 432 66.66 -48.80 -61.85
#